data_AF-A0A966L0N2-F1
#
_entry.id   AF-A0A966L0N2-F1
#
_cell.length_a   1.000
_cell.length_b   1.000
_cell.length_c   1.000
_cell.angle_alpha   90.00
_cell.angle_beta   90.00
_cell.angle_gamma   90.00
#
_symmetry.space_group_name_H-M   'P 1'
#
loop_
_entity.id
_entity.type
_entity.pdbx_description
1 polymer ?
#
loop_
_entity_poly.entity_id
_entity_poly.type
_entity_poly.pdbx_seq_one_letter_code
_entity_poly.pdbx_strand_id
1 'polypeptide(L)'
;MNKILYATLVILVFLSCKSPEARKPISVKTASFIDASVERNKKLNAKEEASIEKFLTDKNIDYIASQSGFWYYYNTKSYVDSLKTPSFGNIINFNYDVKSLNGNVIYSKEDIKTQSYAMDQEELFTG
;
A
#
# COMPACT_ATOMS: atom_id res chain seq x y z
N MET A 1 -69.99 -32.33 16.41
CA MET A 1 -69.11 -31.15 16.54
C MET A 1 -67.62 -31.51 16.64
N ASN A 2 -67.25 -32.52 17.42
CA ASN A 2 -65.83 -32.84 17.71
C ASN A 2 -65.01 -33.32 16.50
N LYS A 3 -65.61 -34.05 15.53
CA LYS A 3 -64.89 -34.52 14.32
C LYS A 3 -64.44 -33.38 13.40
N ILE A 4 -65.22 -32.30 13.30
CA ILE A 4 -64.88 -31.11 12.52
C ILE A 4 -63.72 -30.37 13.20
N LEU A 5 -63.71 -30.34 14.53
CA LEU A 5 -62.68 -29.73 15.36
C LEU A 5 -61.34 -30.47 15.24
N TYR A 6 -61.36 -31.80 15.21
CA TYR A 6 -60.16 -32.61 14.93
C TYR A 6 -59.67 -32.41 13.49
N ALA A 7 -60.57 -32.30 12.51
CA ALA A 7 -60.18 -32.05 11.12
C ALA A 7 -59.52 -30.66 10.94
N THR A 8 -60.03 -29.63 11.62
CA THR A 8 -59.42 -28.29 11.59
C THR A 8 -58.06 -28.27 12.28
N LEU A 9 -57.91 -28.98 13.40
CA LEU A 9 -56.64 -29.10 14.11
C LEU A 9 -55.56 -29.78 13.26
N VAL A 10 -55.93 -30.84 12.53
CA VAL A 10 -55.01 -31.54 11.62
C VAL A 10 -54.54 -30.64 10.48
N ILE A 11 -55.44 -29.84 9.90
CA ILE A 11 -55.11 -28.90 8.82
C ILE A 11 -54.14 -27.80 9.30
N LEU A 12 -54.30 -27.30 10.53
CA LEU A 12 -53.40 -26.28 11.10
C LEU A 12 -51.96 -26.79 11.31
N VAL A 13 -51.77 -28.07 11.61
CA VAL A 13 -50.45 -28.68 11.79
C VAL A 13 -49.70 -28.74 10.45
N PHE A 14 -50.39 -29.00 9.35
CA PHE A 14 -49.76 -29.05 8.02
C PHE A 14 -49.39 -27.68 7.45
N LEU A 15 -50.07 -26.60 7.86
CA LEU A 15 -49.78 -25.24 7.42
C LEU A 15 -48.58 -24.59 8.15
N SER A 16 -48.11 -25.21 9.24
CA SER A 16 -47.07 -24.62 10.11
C SER A 16 -45.63 -24.98 9.71
N CYS A 17 -45.43 -25.79 8.67
CA CYS A 17 -44.09 -26.18 8.20
C CYS A 17 -43.50 -25.11 7.27
N LYS A 18 -42.93 -24.03 7.83
CA LYS A 18 -42.03 -23.14 7.08
C LYS A 18 -40.60 -23.65 7.19
N SER A 19 -39.97 -23.96 6.05
CA SER A 19 -38.54 -24.26 5.98
C SER A 19 -37.72 -23.02 6.38
N PRO A 20 -36.59 -23.20 7.08
CA PRO A 20 -35.73 -22.09 7.46
C PRO A 20 -35.18 -21.41 6.21
N GLU A 21 -35.37 -20.09 6.13
CA GLU A 21 -34.89 -19.30 5.01
C GLU A 21 -33.35 -19.31 5.00
N ALA A 22 -32.76 -19.65 3.86
CA ALA A 22 -31.32 -19.76 3.74
C ALA A 22 -30.67 -18.41 4.06
N ARG A 23 -29.76 -18.40 5.05
CA ARG A 23 -29.06 -17.17 5.44
C ARG A 23 -28.21 -16.68 4.26
N LYS A 24 -28.32 -15.40 3.91
CA LYS A 24 -27.48 -14.80 2.85
C LYS A 24 -26.00 -14.88 3.24
N PRO A 25 -25.09 -15.02 2.26
CA PRO A 25 -23.66 -15.03 2.53
C PRO A 25 -23.20 -13.71 3.14
N ILE A 26 -22.27 -13.80 4.09
CA ILE A 26 -21.71 -12.64 4.82
C ILE A 26 -20.89 -11.74 3.88
N SER A 27 -20.33 -12.31 2.81
CA SER A 27 -19.58 -11.58 1.79
C SER A 27 -20.04 -12.02 0.39
N VAL A 28 -20.42 -11.04 -0.43
CA VAL A 28 -20.70 -11.21 -1.86
C VAL A 28 -19.56 -10.55 -2.63
N LYS A 29 -18.78 -11.33 -3.38
CA LYS A 29 -17.76 -10.79 -4.30
C LYS A 29 -18.47 -10.02 -5.41
N THR A 30 -18.56 -8.70 -5.27
CA THR A 30 -19.11 -7.82 -6.31
C THR A 30 -17.94 -7.26 -7.11
N ALA A 31 -17.96 -7.43 -8.44
CA ALA A 31 -16.90 -6.92 -9.33
C ALA A 31 -16.67 -5.41 -9.17
N SER A 32 -17.71 -4.66 -8.80
CA SER A 32 -17.67 -3.21 -8.57
C SER A 32 -16.67 -2.75 -7.51
N PHE A 33 -16.31 -3.59 -6.54
CA PHE A 33 -15.32 -3.22 -5.52
C PHE A 33 -13.92 -3.03 -6.12
N ILE A 34 -13.53 -3.87 -7.08
CA ILE A 34 -12.21 -3.81 -7.73
C ILE A 34 -12.12 -2.55 -8.59
N ASP A 35 -13.14 -2.26 -9.41
CA ASP A 35 -13.18 -1.07 -10.26
C ASP A 35 -13.10 0.22 -9.43
N ALA A 36 -13.89 0.29 -8.36
CA ALA A 36 -13.84 1.42 -7.43
C ALA A 36 -12.47 1.53 -6.74
N SER A 37 -11.80 0.42 -6.45
CA SER A 37 -10.45 0.45 -5.88
C SER A 37 -9.41 0.95 -6.87
N VAL A 38 -9.48 0.52 -8.13
CA VAL A 38 -8.59 0.99 -9.21
C VAL A 38 -8.77 2.50 -9.42
N GLU A 39 -10.00 2.98 -9.47
CA GLU A 39 -10.29 4.42 -9.63
C GLU A 39 -9.72 5.24 -8.46
N ARG A 40 -9.92 4.80 -7.22
CA ARG A 40 -9.35 5.46 -6.04
C ARG A 40 -7.83 5.51 -6.08
N ASN A 41 -7.18 4.41 -6.46
CA ASN A 41 -5.71 4.35 -6.52
C ASN A 41 -5.16 5.27 -7.62
N LYS A 42 -5.80 5.33 -8.80
CA LYS A 42 -5.41 6.28 -9.86
C LYS A 42 -5.52 7.73 -9.40
N LYS A 43 -6.63 8.07 -8.71
CA LYS A 43 -6.84 9.42 -8.17
C LYS A 43 -5.82 9.77 -7.08
N LEU A 44 -5.49 8.81 -6.21
CA LEU A 44 -4.47 9.02 -5.18
C LEU A 44 -3.09 9.23 -5.80
N ASN A 45 -2.69 8.37 -6.74
CA ASN A 45 -1.42 8.49 -7.45
C ASN A 45 -1.26 9.86 -8.13
N ALA A 46 -2.27 10.31 -8.88
CA ALA A 46 -2.25 11.61 -9.54
C ALA A 46 -2.13 12.78 -8.54
N LYS A 47 -2.75 12.66 -7.37
CA LYS A 47 -2.65 13.68 -6.30
C LYS A 47 -1.26 13.71 -5.68
N GLU A 48 -0.65 12.55 -5.44
CA GLU A 48 0.69 12.43 -4.87
C GLU A 48 1.76 12.92 -5.85
N GLU A 49 1.66 12.54 -7.12
CA GLU A 49 2.52 13.01 -8.21
C GLU A 49 2.51 14.53 -8.32
N ALA A 50 1.33 15.16 -8.38
CA ALA A 50 1.20 16.62 -8.42
C ALA A 50 1.79 17.30 -7.17
N SER A 51 1.72 16.64 -6.00
CA SER A 51 2.31 17.17 -4.76
C SER A 51 3.84 17.12 -4.81
N ILE A 52 4.42 16.06 -5.39
CA ILE A 52 5.86 15.90 -5.58
C ILE A 52 6.36 16.90 -6.62
N GLU A 53 5.72 17.02 -7.78
CA GLU A 53 6.11 17.97 -8.84
C GLU A 53 6.16 19.42 -8.33
N LYS A 54 5.17 19.80 -7.53
CA LYS A 54 5.16 21.11 -6.88
C LYS A 54 6.36 21.27 -5.95
N PHE A 55 6.63 20.28 -5.09
CA PHE A 55 7.79 20.31 -4.19
C PHE A 55 9.12 20.45 -4.93
N LEU A 56 9.27 19.75 -6.07
CA LEU A 56 10.48 19.82 -6.89
C LEU A 56 10.64 21.20 -7.52
N THR A 57 9.55 21.83 -7.97
CA THR A 57 9.58 23.16 -8.62
C THR A 57 9.78 24.30 -7.62
N ASP A 58 9.27 24.16 -6.40
CA ASP A 58 9.43 25.17 -5.34
C ASP A 58 10.90 25.31 -4.89
N LYS A 59 11.76 24.34 -5.22
CA LYS A 59 13.19 24.30 -4.90
C LYS A 59 13.98 24.69 -6.15
N ASN A 60 14.89 25.66 -6.04
CA ASN A 60 15.83 25.98 -7.11
C ASN A 60 16.99 24.96 -7.18
N ILE A 61 16.65 23.69 -7.38
CA ILE A 61 17.55 22.54 -7.40
C ILE A 61 17.25 21.72 -8.66
N ASP A 62 18.30 21.36 -9.39
CA ASP A 62 18.18 20.49 -10.56
C ASP A 62 18.08 19.02 -10.12
N TYR A 63 16.85 18.51 -10.05
CA TYR A 63 16.59 17.11 -9.74
C TYR A 63 16.75 16.20 -10.96
N ILE A 64 17.26 14.99 -10.74
CA ILE A 64 17.41 13.94 -11.74
C ILE A 64 16.33 12.88 -11.50
N ALA A 65 15.53 12.60 -12.53
CA ALA A 65 14.54 11.53 -12.49
C ALA A 65 15.19 10.16 -12.75
N SER A 66 14.94 9.20 -11.86
CA SER A 66 15.32 7.80 -12.03
C SER A 66 14.30 7.05 -12.89
N GLN A 67 14.76 6.03 -13.62
CA GLN A 67 13.88 5.13 -14.36
C GLN A 67 12.96 4.31 -13.45
N SER A 68 13.31 4.18 -12.16
CA SER A 68 12.53 3.44 -11.15
C SER A 68 11.51 4.32 -10.39
N GLY A 69 11.29 5.57 -10.81
CA GLY A 69 10.21 6.41 -10.27
C GLY A 69 10.56 7.22 -9.01
N PHE A 70 11.85 7.49 -8.76
CA PHE A 70 12.29 8.41 -7.71
C PHE A 70 13.12 9.56 -8.29
N TRP A 71 13.20 10.67 -7.57
CA TRP A 71 14.04 11.81 -7.92
C TRP A 71 15.16 11.97 -6.91
N TYR A 72 16.34 12.36 -7.39
CA TYR A 72 17.50 12.63 -6.54
C TYR A 72 18.33 13.77 -7.10
N TYR A 73 19.17 14.35 -6.26
CA TYR A 73 20.16 15.35 -6.64
C TYR A 73 21.39 15.18 -5.76
N TYR A 74 22.53 15.68 -6.22
CA TYR A 74 23.77 15.62 -5.46
C TYR A 74 23.99 16.95 -4.74
N ASN A 75 23.96 16.93 -3.41
CA ASN A 75 24.46 18.07 -2.62
C ASN A 75 25.98 18.22 -2.77
N THR A 76 26.69 17.09 -2.80
CA THR A 76 28.13 17.03 -3.06
C THR A 76 28.40 15.75 -3.82
N LYS A 77 29.02 15.87 -5.00
CA LYS A 77 29.41 14.73 -5.82
C LYS A 77 30.93 14.60 -5.79
N SER A 78 31.42 13.45 -5.36
CA SER A 78 32.85 13.16 -5.35
C SER A 78 33.26 12.62 -6.72
N TYR A 79 34.32 13.19 -7.30
CA TYR A 79 34.91 12.79 -8.59
C TYR A 79 36.31 12.20 -8.42
N VAL A 80 36.57 11.58 -7.27
CA VAL A 80 37.87 10.96 -7.04
C VAL A 80 37.92 9.68 -7.85
N ASP A 81 38.81 9.60 -8.83
CA ASP A 81 38.93 8.45 -9.76
C ASP A 81 39.15 7.09 -9.04
N SER A 82 39.64 7.12 -7.80
CA SER A 82 39.82 5.92 -6.97
C SER A 82 38.53 5.40 -6.33
N LEU A 83 37.49 6.23 -6.23
CA LEU A 83 36.19 5.86 -5.66
C LEU A 83 35.26 5.34 -6.77
N LYS A 84 35.27 4.02 -6.97
CA LYS A 84 34.34 3.36 -7.88
C LYS A 84 32.95 3.28 -7.26
N THR A 85 31.93 3.36 -8.11
CA THR A 85 30.56 3.02 -7.73
C THR A 85 30.54 1.60 -7.14
N PRO A 86 29.95 1.40 -5.95
CA PRO A 86 29.83 0.08 -5.34
C PRO A 86 29.18 -0.93 -6.30
N SER A 87 29.76 -2.12 -6.39
CA SER A 87 29.22 -3.23 -7.18
C SER A 87 28.45 -4.21 -6.30
N PHE A 88 27.72 -5.14 -6.92
CA PHE A 88 27.00 -6.21 -6.23
C PHE A 88 27.83 -6.87 -5.12
N GLY A 89 27.24 -6.98 -3.92
CA GLY A 89 27.86 -7.57 -2.73
C GLY A 89 28.88 -6.70 -2.00
N ASN A 90 29.17 -5.48 -2.47
CA ASN A 90 30.00 -4.54 -1.70
C ASN A 90 29.23 -4.08 -0.47
N ILE A 91 29.92 -4.04 0.68
CA ILE A 91 29.37 -3.47 1.91
C ILE A 91 29.62 -1.97 1.91
N ILE A 92 28.54 -1.19 1.99
CA ILE A 92 28.59 0.25 2.14
C ILE A 92 28.05 0.66 3.50
N ASN A 93 28.58 1.75 4.04
CA ASN A 93 28.08 2.35 5.27
C ASN A 93 27.58 3.76 4.99
N PHE A 94 26.37 4.08 5.44
CA PHE A 94 25.80 5.40 5.25
C PHE A 94 24.91 5.80 6.43
N ASN A 95 24.73 7.10 6.57
CA ASN A 95 23.85 7.73 7.54
C ASN A 95 22.86 8.60 6.77
N TYR A 96 21.60 8.61 7.19
CA TYR A 96 20.56 9.40 6.55
C TYR A 96 19.48 9.78 7.55
N ASP A 97 18.77 10.86 7.23
CA ASP A 97 17.53 11.24 7.89
C ASP A 97 16.37 10.91 6.94
N VAL A 98 15.23 10.51 7.50
CA VAL A 98 13.96 10.40 6.76
C VAL A 98 13.08 11.57 7.16
N LYS A 99 12.64 12.35 6.18
CA LYS A 99 11.78 13.51 6.40
C LYS A 99 10.52 13.40 5.54
N SER A 100 9.42 13.95 6.02
CA SER A 100 8.23 14.16 5.19
C SER A 100 8.52 15.21 4.11
N LEU A 101 7.68 15.28 3.07
CA LEU A 101 7.77 16.31 2.03
C LEU A 101 7.66 17.75 2.60
N ASN A 102 7.03 17.91 3.76
CA ASN A 102 6.92 19.19 4.46
C ASN A 102 8.17 19.54 5.30
N GLY A 103 9.18 18.66 5.33
CA GLY A 103 10.44 18.84 6.05
C GLY A 103 10.46 18.34 7.50
N ASN A 104 9.35 17.77 8.00
CA ASN A 104 9.31 17.21 9.36
C ASN A 104 10.15 15.92 9.42
N VAL A 105 11.05 15.83 10.39
CA VAL A 105 11.87 14.62 10.61
C VAL A 105 10.97 13.50 11.11
N ILE A 106 11.00 12.36 10.43
CA ILE A 106 10.30 11.12 10.81
C ILE A 106 11.30 10.24 11.57
N TYR A 107 12.50 10.08 11.03
CA TYR A 107 13.61 9.36 11.65
C TYR A 107 14.89 10.15 11.48
N SER A 108 15.61 10.37 12.57
CA SER A 108 16.93 10.99 12.52
C SER A 108 18.03 9.94 12.33
N LYS A 109 19.18 10.37 11.81
CA LYS A 109 20.39 9.55 11.76
C LYS A 109 20.82 9.06 13.15
N GLU A 110 20.52 9.80 14.21
CA GLU A 110 20.80 9.37 15.59
C GLU A 110 19.92 8.19 16.01
N ASP A 111 18.65 8.18 15.58
CA ASP A 111 17.70 7.09 15.85
C ASP A 111 18.05 5.85 15.02
N ILE A 112 18.29 6.04 13.71
CA ILE A 112 18.58 4.96 12.75
C ILE A 112 19.98 4.38 12.98
N LYS A 113 20.94 5.22 13.39
CA LYS A 113 22.38 4.92 13.46
C LYS A 113 22.96 4.56 12.08
N THR A 114 24.26 4.32 12.02
CA THR A 114 24.93 3.95 10.77
C THR A 114 24.40 2.62 10.24
N GLN A 115 23.88 2.66 9.01
CA GLN A 115 23.45 1.48 8.30
C GLN A 115 24.61 0.86 7.55
N SER A 116 24.69 -0.46 7.59
CA SER A 116 25.61 -1.27 6.80
C SER A 116 24.79 -2.08 5.80
N TYR A 117 25.05 -1.89 4.51
CA TYR A 117 24.23 -2.45 3.44
C TYR A 117 25.10 -3.22 2.44
N ALA A 118 24.68 -4.42 2.10
CA ALA A 118 25.28 -5.22 1.04
C ALA A 118 24.58 -4.91 -0.28
N MET A 119 25.30 -4.26 -1.20
CA MET A 119 24.76 -3.79 -2.47
C MET A 119 24.05 -4.90 -3.24
N ASP A 120 22.77 -4.68 -3.54
CA ASP A 120 21.90 -5.55 -4.33
C ASP A 120 21.76 -6.99 -3.77
N GLN A 121 22.03 -7.20 -2.48
CA GLN A 121 21.89 -8.51 -1.81
C GLN A 121 20.70 -8.61 -0.86
N GLU A 122 19.95 -7.53 -0.67
CA GLU A 122 18.72 -7.61 0.13
C GLU A 122 17.67 -8.41 -0.67
N GLU A 123 17.35 -9.61 -0.19
CA GLU A 123 16.31 -10.45 -0.79
C GLU A 123 14.99 -9.67 -0.78
N LEU A 124 14.54 -9.26 -1.97
CA LEU A 124 13.15 -8.90 -2.19
C LEU A 124 12.35 -10.18 -1.97
N PHE A 125 11.80 -10.36 -0.78
CA PHE A 125 10.94 -11.49 -0.43
C PHE A 125 10.03 -11.85 -1.61
N THR A 126 10.28 -13.01 -2.21
CA THR A 126 9.33 -13.62 -3.15
C THR A 126 8.20 -14.19 -2.29
N GLY A 127 7.11 -13.42 -2.17
CA GLY A 127 5.84 -13.95 -1.69
C GLY A 127 5.29 -15.02 -2.62
#